data_AF-U5SC30-F1
#
_entry.id   AF-U5SC30-F1
#
_cell.length_a   1.000
_cell.length_b   1.000
_cell.length_c   1.000
_cell.angle_alpha   90.00
_cell.angle_beta   90.00
_cell.angle_gamma   90.00
#
_symmetry.space_group_name_H-M   'P 1'
#
loop_
_entity.id
_entity.type
_entity.pdbx_description
1 polymer ?
#
loop_
_entity_poly.entity_id
_entity_poly.type
_entity_poly.pdbx_seq_one_letter_code
_entity_poly.pdbx_strand_id
1 'polypeptide(L)'
;MRGNFATEPEEYNVLFSFESEDHSFIQYHESTLVDEGTYVKINDNAYLLKSDLQDTYFVLQEDNSFYYYDTILSEPRFIKMIYGSSATVYFDQTYYDKDSLND
;
A
#
# COMPACT_ATOMS: atom_id res chain seq x y z
N MET A 1 -7.88 2.91 10.58
CA MET A 1 -8.70 2.58 9.40
C MET A 1 -8.58 1.10 9.15
N ARG A 2 -9.57 0.45 8.54
CA ARG A 2 -9.44 -0.94 8.09
C ARG A 2 -9.90 -1.03 6.65
N GLY A 3 -9.11 -1.67 5.81
CA GLY A 3 -9.48 -1.94 4.44
C GLY A 3 -8.31 -1.94 3.48
N ASN A 4 -8.62 -2.36 2.25
CA ASN A 4 -7.66 -2.50 1.18
C ASN A 4 -8.00 -1.50 0.08
N PHE A 5 -6.97 -0.86 -0.45
CA PHE A 5 -7.07 0.15 -1.48
C PHE A 5 -6.19 -0.25 -2.64
N ALA A 6 -6.76 -0.32 -3.84
CA ALA A 6 -6.06 -0.71 -5.05
C ALA A 6 -6.10 0.41 -6.08
N THR A 7 -5.19 0.35 -7.04
CA THR A 7 -5.26 1.13 -8.28
C THR A 7 -6.37 0.58 -9.18
N GLU A 8 -6.89 1.41 -10.09
CA GLU A 8 -7.75 0.89 -11.17
C GLU A 8 -6.95 -0.07 -12.07
N PRO A 9 -7.59 -1.10 -12.66
CA PRO A 9 -6.93 -2.18 -13.37
C PRO A 9 -6.42 -1.74 -14.76
N GLU A 10 -5.41 -0.87 -14.81
CA GLU A 10 -4.62 -0.60 -16.01
C GLU A 10 -3.13 -0.43 -15.64
N GLU A 11 -2.32 -1.39 -16.12
CA GLU A 11 -0.84 -1.44 -16.16
C GLU A 11 -0.02 -1.43 -14.85
N TYR A 12 -0.55 -1.00 -13.71
CA TYR A 12 0.22 -0.98 -12.45
C TYR A 12 -0.64 -1.25 -11.22
N ASN A 13 -0.46 -2.43 -10.61
CA ASN A 13 -1.22 -2.85 -9.43
C ASN A 13 -0.50 -2.47 -8.14
N VAL A 14 -0.86 -1.32 -7.54
CA VAL A 14 -0.51 -1.02 -6.14
C VAL A 14 -1.67 -1.45 -5.25
N LEU A 15 -1.37 -2.17 -4.17
CA LEU A 15 -2.33 -2.45 -3.11
C LEU A 15 -1.79 -1.91 -1.80
N PHE A 16 -2.60 -1.15 -1.08
CA PHE A 16 -2.42 -0.92 0.35
C PHE A 16 -3.42 -1.78 1.13
N SER A 17 -2.94 -2.47 2.16
CA SER A 17 -3.76 -3.10 3.19
C SER A 17 -3.55 -2.36 4.50
N PHE A 18 -4.64 -2.00 5.19
CA PHE A 18 -4.60 -1.31 6.47
C PHE A 18 -5.31 -2.13 7.55
N GLU A 19 -4.62 -2.32 8.68
CA GLU A 19 -5.18 -2.98 9.86
C GLU A 19 -5.43 -1.99 11.00
N SER A 20 -6.60 -2.11 11.63
CA SER A 20 -7.02 -1.17 12.67
C SER A 20 -6.58 -1.56 14.08
N GLU A 21 -6.29 -2.83 14.32
CA GLU A 21 -5.96 -3.33 15.67
C GLU A 21 -4.59 -2.84 16.13
N ASP A 22 -3.62 -2.83 15.22
CA ASP A 22 -2.23 -2.43 15.48
C ASP A 22 -1.81 -1.13 14.78
N HIS A 23 -2.72 -0.52 14.01
CA HIS A 23 -2.45 0.67 13.20
C HIS A 23 -1.34 0.45 12.17
N SER A 24 -1.27 -0.74 11.58
CA SER A 24 -0.28 -1.08 10.55
C SER A 24 -0.80 -0.93 9.13
N PHE A 25 0.13 -0.82 8.18
CA PHE A 25 -0.15 -0.94 6.76
C PHE A 25 0.89 -1.82 6.07
N ILE A 26 0.48 -2.43 4.96
CA ILE A 26 1.36 -3.13 4.02
C ILE A 26 1.07 -2.61 2.61
N GLN A 27 2.13 -2.35 1.85
CA GLN A 27 2.08 -1.97 0.46
C GLN A 27 2.61 -3.09 -0.43
N TYR A 28 1.86 -3.41 -1.48
CA TYR A 28 2.25 -4.35 -2.52
C TYR A 28 2.32 -3.66 -3.88
N HIS A 29 3.29 -4.06 -4.69
CA HIS A 29 3.35 -3.81 -6.14
C HIS A 29 3.34 -5.15 -6.88
N GLU A 30 2.35 -5.39 -7.74
CA GLU A 30 2.23 -6.66 -8.49
C GLU A 30 2.37 -7.91 -7.59
N SER A 31 1.73 -7.89 -6.41
CA SER A 31 1.81 -8.92 -5.36
C SER A 31 3.14 -9.06 -4.61
N THR A 32 4.14 -8.23 -4.91
CA THR A 32 5.39 -8.15 -4.15
C THR A 32 5.23 -7.15 -3.02
N LEU A 33 5.55 -7.54 -1.78
CA LEU A 33 5.60 -6.59 -0.66
C LEU A 33 6.76 -5.61 -0.90
N VAL A 34 6.45 -4.32 -0.95
CA VAL A 34 7.44 -3.27 -1.21
C VAL A 34 7.66 -2.35 -0.03
N ASP A 35 6.64 -2.17 0.82
CA ASP A 35 6.75 -1.34 2.02
C ASP A 35 5.79 -1.85 3.10
N GLU A 36 6.13 -1.57 4.36
CA GLU A 36 5.27 -1.85 5.51
C GLU A 36 5.58 -0.86 6.64
N GLY A 37 4.60 -0.62 7.50
CA GLY A 37 4.82 0.29 8.60
C GLY A 37 3.56 0.56 9.41
N THR A 38 3.53 1.74 10.00
CA THR A 38 2.42 2.19 10.85
C THR A 38 1.75 3.43 10.26
N TYR A 39 0.50 3.68 10.64
CA TYR A 39 -0.18 4.92 10.29
C TYR A 39 -0.74 5.63 11.52
N VAL A 40 -0.80 6.95 11.43
CA VAL A 40 -1.38 7.82 12.45
C VAL A 40 -2.44 8.69 11.79
N LYS A 41 -3.63 8.76 12.41
CA LYS A 41 -4.66 9.71 12.02
C LYS A 41 -4.27 11.11 12.51
N ILE A 42 -4.13 12.06 11.61
CA ILE A 42 -3.72 13.43 11.91
C ILE A 42 -4.92 14.34 12.18
N ASN A 43 -6.00 14.17 11.40
CA ASN A 43 -7.30 14.81 11.58
C ASN A 43 -8.40 13.93 10.98
N ASP A 44 -9.65 14.40 10.91
CA ASP A 44 -10.82 13.59 10.54
C ASP A 44 -10.64 12.70 9.31
N ASN A 45 -9.97 13.21 8.27
CA ASN A 45 -9.78 12.48 7.01
C ASN A 45 -8.30 12.37 6.58
N ALA A 46 -7.35 12.84 7.38
CA ALA A 46 -5.94 12.81 7.03
C ALA A 46 -5.14 11.77 7.82
N TYR A 47 -4.23 11.11 7.11
CA TYR A 47 -3.40 10.04 7.63
C TYR A 47 -1.94 10.26 7.24
N LEU A 48 -1.05 9.93 8.17
CA LEU A 48 0.39 9.85 7.96
C LEU A 48 0.82 8.39 8.08
N LEU A 49 1.39 7.84 7.02
CA LEU A 49 2.05 6.54 6.98
C LEU A 49 3.53 6.76 7.27
N LYS A 50 4.07 5.91 8.13
CA LYS A 50 5.47 5.89 8.54
C LYS A 50 6.05 4.51 8.30
N SER A 51 7.10 4.44 7.51
CA SER A 51 7.89 3.24 7.27
C SER A 51 9.38 3.60 7.22
N ASP A 52 10.21 2.57 7.14
CA ASP A 52 11.66 2.76 6.96
C ASP A 52 12.01 3.28 5.56
N LEU A 53 11.11 3.11 4.57
CA LEU A 53 11.33 3.55 3.19
C LEU A 53 10.86 4.99 2.95
N GLN A 54 9.64 5.33 3.39
CA GLN A 54 9.08 6.65 3.16
C GLN A 54 7.95 7.03 4.13
N ASP A 55 7.95 8.30 4.53
CA ASP A 55 6.79 8.90 5.17
C ASP A 55 5.82 9.43 4.11
N THR A 56 4.56 8.99 4.16
CA THR A 56 3.53 9.36 3.17
C THR A 56 2.33 9.99 3.85
N TYR A 57 1.87 11.12 3.33
CA TYR A 57 0.64 11.75 3.80
C TYR A 57 -0.47 11.60 2.75
N PHE A 58 -1.68 11.24 3.19
CA PHE A 58 -2.85 11.26 2.32
C PHE A 58 -4.10 11.78 3.04
N VAL A 59 -5.05 12.25 2.22
CA VAL A 59 -6.38 12.66 2.64
C VAL A 59 -7.40 11.73 2.01
N LEU A 60 -8.19 11.07 2.85
CA LEU A 60 -9.30 10.24 2.43
C LEU A 60 -10.48 11.11 1.99
N GLN A 61 -10.98 10.85 0.78
CA GLN A 61 -12.11 11.56 0.19
C GLN A 61 -13.44 10.93 0.63
N GLU A 62 -14.55 11.64 0.37
CA GLU A 62 -15.90 11.16 0.71
C GLU A 62 -16.28 9.85 0.00
N ASP A 63 -15.68 9.58 -1.17
CA ASP A 63 -15.85 8.34 -1.93
C ASP A 63 -14.93 7.20 -1.43
N ASN A 64 -14.27 7.37 -0.29
CA ASN A 64 -13.24 6.46 0.24
C ASN A 64 -12.08 6.23 -0.73
N SER A 65 -11.72 7.23 -1.53
CA SER A 65 -10.50 7.22 -2.33
C SER A 65 -9.45 8.19 -1.80
N PHE A 66 -8.19 8.03 -2.21
CA PHE A 66 -7.14 9.01 -1.96
C PHE A 66 -6.13 9.01 -3.11
N TYR A 67 -5.32 10.06 -3.20
CA TYR A 67 -4.19 10.10 -4.11
C TYR A 67 -2.91 9.72 -3.36
N TYR A 68 -2.18 8.77 -3.91
CA TYR A 68 -0.88 8.32 -3.43
C TYR A 68 0.20 8.78 -4.40
N TYR A 69 1.28 9.38 -3.89
CA TYR A 69 2.46 9.67 -4.69
C TYR A 69 3.48 8.58 -4.45
N ASP A 70 3.61 7.68 -5.43
CA ASP A 70 4.50 6.53 -5.34
C ASP A 70 5.91 6.94 -5.79
N THR A 71 6.85 7.05 -4.84
CA THR A 71 8.26 7.32 -5.10
C THR A 71 9.13 6.06 -5.18
N ILE A 72 8.56 4.89 -4.92
CA ILE A 72 9.24 3.59 -5.03
C ILE A 72 9.37 3.18 -6.50
N LEU A 73 8.42 3.62 -7.34
CA LEU A 73 8.44 3.50 -8.78
C LEU A 73 9.69 4.12 -9.46
N SER A 74 10.15 3.52 -10.55
CA SER A 74 11.20 4.08 -11.41
C SER A 74 10.81 5.43 -12.03
N GLU A 75 9.51 5.64 -12.26
CA GLU A 75 8.92 6.90 -12.68
C GLU A 75 7.83 7.31 -11.69
N PRO A 76 8.18 8.14 -10.69
CA PRO A 76 7.24 8.56 -9.66
C PRO A 76 5.99 9.21 -10.24
N ARG A 77 4.82 8.85 -9.71
CA ARG A 77 3.53 9.34 -10.22
C ARG A 77 2.47 9.37 -9.13
N PHE A 78 1.46 10.22 -9.35
CA PHE A 78 0.25 10.23 -8.54
C PHE A 78 -0.70 9.14 -9.02
N ILE A 79 -1.17 8.32 -8.09
CA ILE A 79 -2.06 7.21 -8.36
C ILE A 79 -3.32 7.38 -7.51
N LYS A 80 -4.50 7.25 -8.13
CA LYS A 80 -5.75 7.22 -7.37
C LYS A 80 -5.92 5.82 -6.78
N MET A 81 -6.01 5.77 -5.45
CA MET A 81 -6.26 4.56 -4.68
C MET A 81 -7.76 4.51 -4.36
N ILE A 82 -8.42 3.44 -4.78
CA ILE A 82 -9.84 3.21 -4.56
C ILE A 82 -10.04 2.11 -3.53
N TYR A 83 -11.02 2.29 -2.64
CA TYR A 83 -11.39 1.25 -1.68
C TYR A 83 -11.92 0.01 -2.40
N GLY A 84 -11.28 -1.13 -2.17
CA GLY A 84 -11.66 -2.42 -2.73
C GLY A 84 -12.49 -3.28 -1.78
N SER A 85 -12.00 -3.49 -0.54
CA SER A 85 -12.67 -4.36 0.44
C SER A 85 -12.17 -4.12 1.87
N SER A 86 -12.96 -4.48 2.88
CA SER A 86 -12.55 -4.50 4.30
C SER A 86 -11.94 -5.83 4.75
N ALA A 87 -11.97 -6.86 3.90
CA ALA A 87 -11.42 -8.18 4.22
C ALA A 87 -9.91 -8.17 4.01
N THR A 88 -9.13 -8.55 5.03
CA THR A 88 -7.67 -8.56 4.94
C THR A 88 -7.20 -9.40 3.75
N VAL A 89 -6.44 -8.78 2.84
CA VAL A 89 -5.84 -9.48 1.68
C VAL A 89 -4.40 -9.79 2.02
N TYR A 90 -4.09 -11.08 2.18
CA TYR A 90 -2.73 -11.58 2.22
C TYR A 90 -2.42 -12.20 0.86
N PHE A 91 -1.45 -11.65 0.14
CA PHE A 91 -0.88 -12.36 -1.00
C PHE A 91 0.13 -13.39 -0.49
N ASP A 92 0.00 -14.63 -0.98
CA ASP A 92 1.02 -15.65 -0.75
C ASP A 92 2.33 -15.17 -1.37
N GLN A 93 3.32 -14.85 -0.54
CA GLN A 93 4.66 -14.57 -1.02
C GLN A 93 5.28 -15.91 -1.46
N THR A 94 5.24 -16.22 -2.75
CA THR A 94 6.11 -17.28 -3.28
C THR A 94 7.53 -16.74 -3.28
N TYR A 95 8.28 -17.06 -2.22
CA TYR A 95 9.72 -16.90 -2.17
C TYR A 95 10.34 -17.78 -3.26
N TYR A 96 10.72 -17.18 -4.38
CA TYR A 96 11.67 -17.81 -5.30
C TYR A 96 13.05 -17.65 -4.68
N ASP A 97 13.49 -18.71 -4.00
CA ASP A 97 14.84 -18.83 -3.47
C ASP A 97 15.83 -18.74 -4.65
N LYS A 98 16.53 -17.62 -4.77
CA LYS A 98 17.46 -17.34 -5.88
C LYS A 98 18.86 -17.90 -5.56
N ASP A 99 18.92 -19.12 -5.05
CA ASP A 99 20.16 -19.86 -4.80
C ASP A 99 20.13 -21.21 -5.53
N SER A 100 20.23 -21.15 -6.86
CA SER A 100 20.51 -22.32 -7.69
C SER A 100 21.10 -21.87 -9.03
N LEU A 101 22.34 -21.38 -9.02
CA LEU A 101 23.25 -21.40 -10.18
C LEU A 101 24.65 -20.99 -9.70
N ASN A 102 25.40 -21.97 -9.23
CA ASN A 102 26.85 -22.03 -9.34
C ASN A 102 27.20 -23.52 -9.45
N ASP A 103 27.27 -23.99 -10.69
CA ASP A 103 28.02 -25.19 -11.08
C ASP A 103 29.54 -24.94 -10.91
#